data_AF-A0AA96G1X8-F1
#
_entry.id   AF-A0AA96G1X8-F1
#
_cell.length_a   1.000
_cell.length_b   1.000
_cell.length_c   1.000
_cell.angle_alpha   90.00
_cell.angle_beta   90.00
_cell.angle_gamma   90.00
#
_symmetry.space_group_name_H-M   'P 1'
#
loop_
_entity.id
_entity.type
_entity.pdbx_description
1 polymer ?
#
loop_
_entity_poly.entity_id
_entity_poly.type
_entity_poly.pdbx_seq_one_letter_code
_entity_poly.pdbx_strand_id
1 'polypeptide(L)'
;MIKAVLGTMPMFWPGLLCSLVPAALLNRVVGRWLRAHWAVAFVLLLALGGLVTLTLLPDAWGPFWAYSGRAARHCDLTGFGLRPLRAFTTVNPTSLDVALFVPIGLAAALAGTRARAAAVLLGATALPFAVEAVQYALPGIGHACTAQDVLDSLLGLALGAAAGLLAGPVARAGVRSLRAGEFPPHP
;
A
#
# COMPACT_ATOMS: atom_id res chain seq x y z
N MET A 1 -9.29 7.21 20.41
CA MET A 1 -9.37 7.58 18.98
C MET A 1 -9.50 6.35 18.05
N ILE A 2 -8.69 5.29 18.21
CA ILE A 2 -8.80 4.03 17.43
C ILE A 2 -10.21 3.39 17.49
N LYS A 3 -10.88 3.40 18.65
CA LYS A 3 -12.26 2.89 18.81
C LYS A 3 -13.32 3.67 18.02
N ALA A 4 -13.10 4.95 17.73
CA ALA A 4 -14.05 5.76 16.96
C ALA A 4 -14.00 5.40 15.47
N VAL A 5 -12.78 5.24 14.92
CA VAL A 5 -12.56 4.84 13.52
C VAL A 5 -13.01 3.39 13.27
N LEU A 6 -12.75 2.47 14.21
CA LEU A 6 -13.19 1.08 14.12
C LEU A 6 -14.72 0.92 14.24
N GLY A 7 -15.40 1.85 14.92
CA GLY A 7 -16.86 1.85 15.06
C GLY A 7 -17.59 2.39 13.83
N THR A 8 -16.94 3.25 13.03
CA THR A 8 -17.51 3.87 11.82
C THR A 8 -17.21 3.11 10.53
N MET A 9 -16.24 2.18 10.54
CA MET A 9 -15.88 1.35 9.38
C MET A 9 -16.15 -0.14 9.67
N PRO A 10 -17.43 -0.56 9.76
CA PRO A 10 -17.78 -1.95 10.05
C PRO A 10 -17.23 -2.97 9.02
N MET A 11 -16.89 -2.53 7.81
CA MET A 11 -16.22 -3.36 6.78
C MET A 11 -14.70 -3.45 6.92
N PHE A 12 -14.09 -2.70 7.83
CA PHE A 12 -12.64 -2.72 8.06
C PHE A 12 -12.13 -4.10 8.46
N TRP A 13 -12.80 -4.77 9.41
CA TRP A 13 -12.39 -6.09 9.89
C TRP A 13 -12.51 -7.20 8.84
N PRO A 14 -13.64 -7.34 8.11
CA PRO A 14 -13.73 -8.28 6.99
C PRO A 14 -12.66 -8.04 5.93
N GLY A 15 -12.44 -6.78 5.56
CA GLY A 15 -11.42 -6.39 4.59
C GLY A 15 -10.00 -6.71 5.05
N LEU A 16 -9.68 -6.36 6.30
CA LEU A 16 -8.42 -6.71 6.93
C LEU A 16 -8.20 -8.23 6.94
N LEU A 17 -9.20 -9.03 7.33
CA LEU A 17 -9.10 -10.49 7.29
C LEU A 17 -8.91 -11.03 5.86
N CYS A 18 -9.64 -10.48 4.89
CA CYS A 18 -9.49 -10.81 3.47
C CYS A 18 -8.13 -10.43 2.91
N SER A 19 -7.44 -9.43 3.45
CA SER A 19 -6.05 -9.10 3.08
C SER A 19 -5.02 -9.97 3.81
N LEU A 20 -5.27 -10.28 5.09
CA LEU A 20 -4.31 -10.92 5.97
C LEU A 20 -4.19 -12.43 5.70
N VAL A 21 -5.29 -13.10 5.36
CA VAL A 21 -5.30 -14.54 5.05
C VAL A 21 -4.50 -14.84 3.77
N PRO A 22 -4.71 -14.18 2.62
CA PRO A 22 -3.88 -14.38 1.44
C PRO A 22 -2.43 -13.93 1.66
N ALA A 23 -2.21 -12.84 2.41
CA ALA A 23 -0.86 -12.40 2.73
C ALA A 23 -0.10 -13.46 3.54
N ALA A 24 -0.74 -14.08 4.53
CA ALA A 24 -0.15 -15.14 5.35
C ALA A 24 0.12 -16.42 4.55
N LEU A 25 -0.76 -16.79 3.62
CA LEU A 25 -0.63 -18.01 2.83
C LEU A 25 0.37 -17.87 1.66
N LEU A 26 0.39 -16.73 0.99
CA LEU A 26 1.17 -16.51 -0.23
C LEU A 26 2.55 -15.91 0.05
N ASN A 27 2.84 -15.41 1.26
CA ASN A 27 4.12 -14.75 1.59
C ASN A 27 5.36 -15.61 1.25
N ARG A 28 5.30 -16.93 1.44
CA ARG A 28 6.42 -17.84 1.17
C ARG A 28 6.63 -18.03 -0.33
N VAL A 29 5.55 -18.15 -1.10
CA VAL A 29 5.61 -18.29 -2.56
C VAL A 29 6.14 -17.01 -3.18
N VAL A 30 5.53 -15.88 -2.82
CA VAL A 30 5.90 -14.55 -3.31
C VAL A 30 7.32 -14.18 -2.86
N GLY A 31 7.70 -14.50 -1.62
CA GLY A 31 9.06 -14.27 -1.11
C GLY A 31 10.12 -15.03 -1.90
N ARG A 32 9.89 -16.32 -2.22
CA ARG A 32 10.79 -17.07 -3.10
C ARG A 32 10.84 -16.46 -4.49
N TRP A 33 9.68 -16.09 -5.04
CA TRP A 33 9.59 -15.50 -6.37
C TRP A 33 10.33 -14.18 -6.47
N LEU A 34 10.21 -13.32 -5.46
CA LEU A 34 10.91 -12.05 -5.35
C LEU A 34 12.38 -12.18 -4.90
N ARG A 35 12.83 -13.38 -4.49
CA ARG A 35 14.12 -13.61 -3.81
C ARG A 35 14.29 -12.66 -2.61
N ALA A 36 13.19 -12.35 -1.93
CA ALA A 36 13.16 -11.49 -0.76
C ALA A 36 12.86 -12.32 0.50
N HIS A 37 13.11 -11.74 1.67
CA HIS A 37 12.73 -12.37 2.92
C HIS A 37 11.19 -12.49 3.00
N TRP A 38 10.68 -13.54 3.66
CA TRP A 38 9.23 -13.79 3.77
C TRP A 38 8.48 -12.61 4.41
N ALA A 39 9.13 -11.88 5.31
CA ALA A 39 8.57 -10.68 5.95
C ALA A 39 8.34 -9.54 4.94
N VAL A 40 9.24 -9.35 3.97
CA VAL A 40 9.08 -8.32 2.93
C VAL A 40 7.89 -8.65 2.03
N ALA A 41 7.77 -9.92 1.64
CA ALA A 41 6.63 -10.39 0.85
C ALA A 41 5.32 -10.28 1.63
N PHE A 42 5.32 -10.57 2.93
CA PHE A 42 4.14 -10.41 3.78
C PHE A 42 3.71 -8.94 3.88
N VAL A 43 4.64 -8.01 4.14
CA VAL A 43 4.35 -6.57 4.19
C VAL A 43 3.81 -6.07 2.86
N LEU A 44 4.41 -6.49 1.73
CA LEU A 44 3.94 -6.12 0.40
C LEU A 44 2.50 -6.60 0.15
N LEU A 45 2.22 -7.88 0.44
CA LEU A 45 0.88 -8.46 0.25
C LEU A 45 -0.16 -7.84 1.18
N LEU A 46 0.20 -7.59 2.43
CA LEU A 46 -0.68 -6.94 3.40
C LEU A 46 -0.97 -5.50 2.99
N ALA A 47 0.03 -4.75 2.53
CA ALA A 47 -0.15 -3.39 2.05
C ALA A 47 -0.99 -3.32 0.77
N LEU A 48 -0.79 -4.25 -0.17
CA LEU A 48 -1.63 -4.36 -1.37
C LEU A 48 -3.08 -4.73 -1.04
N GLY A 49 -3.28 -5.71 -0.15
CA GLY A 49 -4.61 -6.10 0.29
C GLY A 49 -5.29 -4.98 1.08
N GLY A 50 -4.54 -4.26 1.92
CA GLY A 50 -5.02 -3.07 2.63
C GLY A 50 -5.40 -1.94 1.68
N LEU A 51 -4.61 -1.68 0.63
CA LEU A 51 -4.93 -0.73 -0.42
C LEU A 51 -6.26 -1.11 -1.09
N VAL A 52 -6.37 -2.32 -1.64
CA VAL A 52 -7.60 -2.81 -2.28
C VAL A 52 -8.79 -2.68 -1.33
N THR A 53 -8.58 -3.03 -0.06
CA THR A 53 -9.64 -2.95 0.95
C THR A 53 -10.08 -1.50 1.17
N LEU A 54 -9.16 -0.58 1.34
CA LEU A 54 -9.47 0.81 1.72
C LEU A 54 -9.89 1.67 0.53
N THR A 55 -9.47 1.35 -0.68
CA THR A 55 -9.79 2.12 -1.89
C THR A 55 -10.97 1.57 -2.68
N LEU A 56 -11.35 0.30 -2.47
CA LEU A 56 -12.43 -0.35 -3.21
C LEU A 56 -13.58 -0.84 -2.32
N LEU A 57 -13.45 -0.88 -0.98
CA LEU A 57 -14.64 -1.09 -0.15
C LEU A 57 -15.47 0.19 -0.11
N PRO A 58 -16.79 0.07 -0.34
CA PRO A 58 -17.70 1.19 -0.15
C PRO A 58 -17.73 1.62 1.32
N ASP A 59 -17.75 2.94 1.54
CA ASP A 59 -17.74 3.59 2.86
C ASP A 59 -18.96 3.27 3.75
N ALA A 60 -19.98 2.58 3.22
CA ALA A 60 -21.23 2.37 3.95
C ALA A 60 -21.90 1.02 3.66
N TRP A 61 -22.62 0.53 4.66
CA TRP A 61 -23.47 -0.67 4.62
C TRP A 61 -24.75 -0.41 3.81
N GLY A 62 -24.58 -0.20 2.51
CA GLY A 62 -25.68 -0.02 1.57
C GLY A 62 -25.48 -0.88 0.33
N PRO A 63 -26.57 -1.32 -0.32
CA PRO A 63 -26.49 -1.93 -1.64
C PRO A 63 -25.77 -0.97 -2.62
N PHE A 64 -24.84 -1.46 -3.44
CA PHE A 64 -24.07 -0.60 -4.36
C PHE A 64 -24.94 0.24 -5.31
N TRP A 65 -26.15 -0.26 -5.63
CA TRP A 65 -27.14 0.45 -6.43
C TRP A 65 -27.66 1.73 -5.76
N ALA A 66 -27.64 1.83 -4.43
CA ALA A 66 -28.05 3.03 -3.68
C ALA A 66 -27.10 4.23 -3.89
N TYR A 67 -25.86 3.97 -4.30
CA TYR A 67 -24.83 4.99 -4.58
C TYR A 67 -24.75 5.37 -6.06
N SER A 68 -25.45 4.63 -6.94
CA SER A 68 -25.49 4.92 -8.38
C SER A 68 -26.01 6.32 -8.71
N GLY A 69 -26.85 6.91 -7.85
CA GLY A 69 -27.35 8.29 -7.99
C GLY A 69 -26.34 9.38 -7.58
N ARG A 70 -25.26 9.04 -6.87
CA ARG A 70 -24.13 9.94 -6.53
C ARG A 70 -22.86 9.63 -7.32
N ALA A 71 -22.99 8.79 -8.36
CA ALA A 71 -21.92 8.39 -9.24
C ALA A 71 -21.33 9.62 -9.97
N ALA A 72 -20.25 10.18 -9.42
CA ALA A 72 -19.47 11.21 -10.08
C ALA A 72 -18.73 10.56 -11.25
N ARG A 73 -19.20 10.78 -12.49
CA ARG A 73 -18.48 10.34 -13.71
C ARG A 73 -17.42 11.33 -14.17
N HIS A 74 -16.90 12.14 -13.25
CA HIS A 74 -16.04 13.26 -13.57
C HIS A 74 -14.80 13.14 -12.69
N CYS A 75 -13.62 13.13 -13.33
CA CYS A 75 -12.36 13.24 -12.59
C CYS A 75 -12.08 14.72 -12.34
N ASP A 76 -11.81 15.07 -11.08
CA ASP A 76 -11.33 16.39 -10.75
C ASP A 76 -9.83 16.47 -11.09
N LEU A 77 -9.52 17.34 -12.06
CA LEU A 77 -8.14 17.63 -12.48
C LEU A 77 -7.62 18.93 -11.81
N THR A 78 -8.45 19.59 -11.00
CA THR A 78 -8.06 20.81 -10.29
C THR A 78 -7.18 20.47 -9.08
N GLY A 79 -6.25 21.37 -8.75
CA GLY A 79 -5.40 21.20 -7.57
C GLY A 79 -4.15 20.33 -7.75
N PHE A 80 -3.65 20.19 -8.98
CA PHE A 80 -2.39 19.49 -9.27
C PHE A 80 -1.19 20.20 -8.59
N GLY A 81 -0.62 19.62 -7.53
CA GLY A 81 0.54 20.19 -6.86
C GLY A 81 0.87 19.56 -5.50
N LEU A 82 2.06 19.85 -4.96
CA LEU A 82 2.42 19.35 -3.63
C LEU A 82 1.54 20.00 -2.55
N ARG A 83 0.84 19.18 -1.76
CA ARG A 83 0.05 19.68 -0.63
C ARG A 83 0.97 20.23 0.47
N PRO A 84 0.56 21.29 1.18
CA PRO A 84 1.31 21.78 2.33
C PRO A 84 1.42 20.71 3.42
N LEU A 85 2.58 20.62 4.08
CA LEU A 85 2.87 19.57 5.08
C LEU A 85 1.84 19.45 6.21
N ARG A 86 1.14 20.56 6.51
CA ARG A 86 0.05 20.60 7.50
C ARG A 86 -1.12 19.69 7.12
N ALA A 87 -1.38 19.48 5.82
CA ALA A 87 -2.43 18.58 5.35
C ALA A 87 -2.17 17.11 5.73
N PHE A 88 -0.92 16.71 5.96
CA PHE A 88 -0.55 15.37 6.41
C PHE A 88 -0.60 15.20 7.93
N THR A 89 -0.76 16.28 8.71
CA THR A 89 -0.90 16.21 10.18
C THR A 89 -2.34 15.94 10.62
N THR A 90 -3.31 16.10 9.72
CA THR A 90 -4.72 15.77 9.94
C THR A 90 -5.03 14.43 9.29
N VAL A 91 -5.73 13.54 10.01
CA VAL A 91 -6.21 12.24 9.47
C VAL A 91 -7.35 12.52 8.49
N ASN A 92 -7.00 12.96 7.30
CA ASN A 92 -7.90 13.13 6.17
C ASN A 92 -7.81 11.89 5.27
N PRO A 93 -8.86 11.58 4.47
CA PRO A 93 -8.82 10.48 3.50
C PRO A 93 -7.56 10.52 2.62
N THR A 94 -7.11 11.71 2.24
CA THR A 94 -5.89 11.94 1.46
C THR A 94 -4.58 11.53 2.16
N SER A 95 -4.53 11.62 3.50
CA SER A 95 -3.34 11.18 4.26
C SER A 95 -3.24 9.66 4.32
N LEU A 96 -4.36 8.96 4.10
CA LEU A 96 -4.45 7.51 4.14
C LEU A 96 -3.77 6.87 2.92
N ASP A 97 -3.96 7.46 1.74
CA ASP A 97 -3.38 6.94 0.49
C ASP A 97 -1.85 7.02 0.51
N VAL A 98 -1.28 8.16 0.92
CA VAL A 98 0.17 8.31 1.11
C VAL A 98 0.69 7.25 2.09
N ALA A 99 0.00 7.08 3.23
CA ALA A 99 0.41 6.13 4.26
C ALA A 99 0.37 4.67 3.78
N LEU A 100 -0.54 4.31 2.87
CA LEU A 100 -0.67 2.96 2.29
C LEU A 100 0.42 2.66 1.25
N PHE A 101 0.86 3.64 0.49
CA PHE A 101 1.90 3.45 -0.54
C PHE A 101 3.32 3.45 0.02
N VAL A 102 3.57 4.06 1.17
CA VAL A 102 4.87 3.99 1.88
C VAL A 102 5.34 2.55 2.15
N PRO A 103 4.56 1.66 2.79
CA PRO A 103 4.99 0.28 3.02
C PRO A 103 5.15 -0.52 1.73
N ILE A 104 4.37 -0.21 0.68
CA ILE A 104 4.53 -0.82 -0.66
C ILE A 104 5.89 -0.42 -1.24
N GLY A 105 6.23 0.87 -1.24
CA GLY A 105 7.51 1.37 -1.74
C GLY A 105 8.70 0.81 -0.97
N LEU A 106 8.58 0.75 0.36
CA LEU A 106 9.59 0.17 1.24
C LEU A 106 9.84 -1.31 0.90
N ALA A 107 8.77 -2.11 0.82
CA ALA A 107 8.89 -3.53 0.52
C ALA A 107 9.38 -3.79 -0.91
N ALA A 108 8.96 -2.98 -1.87
CA ALA A 108 9.40 -3.05 -3.26
C ALA A 108 10.91 -2.76 -3.39
N ALA A 109 11.42 -1.73 -2.71
CA ALA A 109 12.84 -1.38 -2.71
C ALA A 109 13.72 -2.43 -1.99
N LEU A 110 13.16 -3.15 -1.02
CA LEU A 110 13.82 -4.25 -0.32
C LEU A 110 13.72 -5.60 -1.05
N ALA A 111 13.08 -5.64 -2.22
CA ALA A 111 13.02 -6.85 -3.03
C ALA A 111 14.41 -7.29 -3.52
N GLY A 112 14.59 -8.60 -3.70
CA GLY A 112 15.90 -9.26 -3.77
C GLY A 112 16.97 -8.58 -4.64
N THR A 113 16.89 -8.74 -5.96
CA THR A 113 17.87 -8.15 -6.89
C THR A 113 17.44 -6.78 -7.36
N ARG A 114 18.39 -5.91 -7.74
CA ARG A 114 18.10 -4.55 -8.26
C ARG A 114 17.11 -4.56 -9.43
N ALA A 115 17.25 -5.50 -10.36
CA ALA A 115 16.33 -5.64 -11.50
C ALA A 115 14.90 -5.98 -11.07
N ARG A 116 14.74 -6.83 -10.04
CA ARG A 116 13.41 -7.18 -9.50
C ARG A 116 12.82 -6.06 -8.67
N ALA A 117 13.62 -5.39 -7.85
CA ALA A 117 13.20 -4.19 -7.14
C ALA A 117 12.71 -3.13 -8.14
N ALA A 118 13.44 -2.90 -9.24
CA ALA A 118 13.02 -2.00 -10.30
C ALA A 118 11.70 -2.47 -10.95
N ALA A 119 11.55 -3.75 -11.29
CA ALA A 119 10.31 -4.27 -11.87
C ALA A 119 9.11 -4.14 -10.92
N VAL A 120 9.29 -4.42 -9.62
CA VAL A 120 8.23 -4.28 -8.60
C VAL A 120 7.90 -2.81 -8.38
N LEU A 121 8.89 -1.91 -8.34
CA LEU A 121 8.66 -0.47 -8.23
C LEU A 121 7.92 0.06 -9.46
N LEU A 122 8.27 -0.38 -10.67
CA LEU A 122 7.54 -0.04 -11.90
C LEU A 122 6.08 -0.52 -11.83
N GLY A 123 5.85 -1.76 -11.39
CA GLY A 123 4.50 -2.26 -11.16
C GLY A 123 3.75 -1.43 -10.11
N ALA A 124 4.42 -1.06 -9.02
CA ALA A 124 3.84 -0.24 -7.96
C ALA A 124 3.55 1.19 -8.43
N THR A 125 4.34 1.77 -9.35
CA THR A 125 4.04 3.07 -9.95
C THR A 125 2.82 3.04 -10.87
N ALA A 126 2.50 1.89 -11.46
CA ALA A 126 1.28 1.74 -12.27
C ALA A 126 0.02 1.57 -11.40
N LEU A 127 0.19 1.21 -10.13
CA LEU A 127 -0.92 0.88 -9.23
C LEU A 127 -1.86 2.06 -8.91
N PRO A 128 -1.39 3.28 -8.61
CA PRO A 128 -2.28 4.43 -8.40
C PRO A 128 -3.17 4.72 -9.62
N PHE A 129 -2.60 4.64 -10.82
CA PHE A 129 -3.36 4.83 -12.06
C PHE A 129 -4.41 3.75 -12.27
N ALA A 130 -4.09 2.49 -11.92
CA ALA A 130 -5.05 1.40 -11.99
C ALA A 130 -6.20 1.60 -10.99
N VAL A 131 -5.92 2.08 -9.77
CA VAL A 131 -6.95 2.37 -8.76
C VAL A 131 -7.89 3.46 -9.25
N GLU A 132 -7.36 4.60 -9.72
CA GLU A 132 -8.19 5.69 -10.28
C GLU A 132 -9.01 5.22 -11.49
N ALA A 133 -8.42 4.42 -12.39
CA ALA A 133 -9.13 3.88 -13.55
C ALA A 133 -10.29 2.98 -13.13
N VAL A 134 -10.10 2.17 -12.07
CA VAL A 134 -11.16 1.32 -11.50
C VAL A 134 -12.23 2.17 -10.82
N GLN A 135 -11.88 3.20 -10.05
CA GLN A 135 -12.85 4.11 -9.44
C GLN A 135 -13.66 4.89 -10.48
N TYR A 136 -13.01 5.32 -11.56
CA TYR A 136 -13.67 5.93 -12.72
C TYR A 136 -14.64 4.95 -13.41
N ALA A 137 -14.25 3.68 -13.58
CA ALA A 137 -15.09 2.65 -14.18
C ALA A 137 -16.24 2.19 -13.27
N LEU A 138 -16.08 2.30 -11.96
CA LEU A 138 -17.02 1.87 -10.93
C LEU A 138 -17.49 3.06 -10.07
N PRO A 139 -18.23 4.02 -10.65
CA PRO A 139 -18.63 5.23 -9.93
C PRO A 139 -19.68 4.94 -8.82
N GLY A 140 -20.20 3.70 -8.76
CA GLY A 140 -21.06 3.22 -7.68
C GLY A 140 -20.35 2.99 -6.33
N ILE A 141 -19.02 3.13 -6.27
CA ILE A 141 -18.26 3.05 -5.00
C ILE A 141 -18.34 4.38 -4.24
N GLY A 142 -18.69 5.49 -4.92
CA GLY A 142 -18.92 6.79 -4.29
C GLY A 142 -17.66 7.64 -4.09
N HIS A 143 -16.49 7.18 -4.55
CA HIS A 143 -15.27 7.98 -4.63
C HIS A 143 -15.22 8.73 -5.95
N ALA A 144 -14.93 10.03 -5.90
CA ALA A 144 -14.64 10.82 -7.09
C ALA A 144 -13.15 10.70 -7.39
N CYS A 145 -12.84 10.30 -8.62
CA CYS A 145 -11.46 10.26 -9.13
C CYS A 145 -10.84 11.65 -9.04
N THR A 146 -9.65 11.76 -8.45
CA THR A 146 -8.88 13.02 -8.49
C THR A 146 -7.44 12.76 -8.91
N ALA A 147 -6.94 13.59 -9.82
CA ALA A 147 -5.56 13.43 -10.30
C ALA A 147 -4.52 13.68 -9.20
N GLN A 148 -4.95 14.32 -8.11
CA GLN A 148 -4.15 14.58 -6.92
C GLN A 148 -3.89 13.31 -6.11
N ASP A 149 -4.83 12.37 -6.05
CA ASP A 149 -4.68 11.13 -5.31
C ASP A 149 -3.59 10.23 -5.93
N VAL A 150 -3.40 10.32 -7.25
CA VAL A 150 -2.26 9.70 -7.96
C VAL A 150 -0.94 10.29 -7.49
N LEU A 151 -0.82 11.61 -7.41
CA LEU A 151 0.40 12.28 -6.97
C LEU A 151 0.74 11.94 -5.52
N ASP A 152 -0.27 11.98 -4.64
CA ASP A 152 -0.12 11.67 -3.23
C ASP A 152 0.33 10.20 -3.05
N SER A 153 -0.26 9.26 -3.80
CA SER A 153 0.15 7.86 -3.82
C SER A 153 1.59 7.66 -4.34
N LEU A 154 1.96 8.34 -5.43
CA LEU A 154 3.33 8.30 -5.97
C LEU A 154 4.35 8.89 -5.00
N LEU A 155 3.98 9.94 -4.25
CA LEU A 155 4.81 10.54 -3.20
C LEU A 155 5.02 9.55 -2.05
N GLY A 156 3.96 8.89 -1.58
CA GLY A 156 4.06 7.82 -0.58
C GLY A 156 4.97 6.69 -1.05
N LEU A 157 4.82 6.25 -2.30
CA LEU A 157 5.65 5.22 -2.91
C LEU A 157 7.12 5.65 -2.98
N ALA A 158 7.40 6.88 -3.41
CA ALA A 158 8.75 7.43 -3.49
C ALA A 158 9.42 7.52 -2.12
N LEU A 159 8.71 7.99 -1.10
CA LEU A 159 9.20 8.05 0.28
C LEU A 159 9.51 6.65 0.82
N GLY A 160 8.59 5.70 0.61
CA GLY A 160 8.78 4.30 0.98
C GLY A 160 10.00 3.68 0.29
N ALA A 161 10.12 3.89 -1.02
CA ALA A 161 11.25 3.37 -1.80
C ALA A 161 12.58 3.97 -1.36
N ALA A 162 12.63 5.28 -1.13
CA ALA A 162 13.82 5.96 -0.60
C ALA A 162 14.22 5.39 0.77
N ALA A 163 13.26 5.23 1.69
CA ALA A 163 13.50 4.60 2.98
C ALA A 163 14.03 3.16 2.84
N GLY A 164 13.49 2.38 1.91
CA GLY A 164 13.91 1.00 1.68
C GLY A 164 15.31 0.89 1.08
N LEU A 165 15.67 1.80 0.18
CA LEU A 165 17.02 1.89 -0.39
C LEU A 165 18.05 2.32 0.66
N LEU A 166 17.69 3.25 1.56
CA LEU A 166 18.55 3.72 2.65
C LEU A 166 18.71 2.66 3.76
N ALA A 167 17.63 1.94 4.10
CA ALA A 167 17.65 0.89 5.13
C ALA A 167 18.24 -0.43 4.61
N GLY A 168 18.19 -0.67 3.29
CA GLY A 168 18.60 -1.92 2.65
C GLY A 168 20.02 -2.40 2.97
N PRO A 169 21.05 -1.53 2.95
CA PRO A 169 22.41 -1.90 3.34
C PRO A 169 22.52 -2.33 4.81
N VAL A 170 21.86 -1.59 5.71
CA VAL A 170 21.87 -1.83 7.16
C VAL A 170 21.15 -3.14 7.49
N ALA A 171 19.97 -3.36 6.91
CA ALA A 171 19.20 -4.58 7.09
C ALA A 171 19.96 -5.81 6.57
N ARG A 172 20.63 -5.70 5.43
CA ARG A 172 21.45 -6.79 4.88
C ARG A 172 22.71 -7.07 5.70
N ALA A 173 23.32 -6.03 6.28
CA ALA A 173 24.47 -6.18 7.17
C ALA A 173 24.07 -6.88 8.47
N GLY A 174 22.98 -6.45 9.12
CA GLY A 174 22.48 -7.04 10.36
C GLY A 174 22.15 -8.54 10.24
N VAL A 175 21.50 -8.95 9.14
CA VAL A 175 21.18 -10.37 8.88
C VAL A 175 22.46 -11.21 8.68
N ARG A 176 23.51 -10.64 8.07
CA ARG A 176 24.80 -11.35 7.92
C ARG A 176 25.50 -11.52 9.26
N SER A 177 25.50 -10.49 10.11
CA SER A 177 26.11 -10.55 11.44
C SER A 177 25.42 -11.57 12.36
N LEU A 178 24.09 -11.66 12.32
CA LEU A 178 23.35 -12.67 13.09
C LEU A 178 23.70 -14.10 12.66
N ARG A 179 23.78 -14.37 11.34
CA ARG A 179 24.18 -15.68 10.83
C ARG A 179 25.63 -16.03 11.13
N ALA A 180 26.52 -15.04 11.23
CA ALA A 180 27.92 -15.26 11.59
C ALA A 180 28.09 -15.58 13.09
N GLY A 181 27.17 -15.12 13.95
CA GLY A 181 27.17 -15.41 15.39
C GLY A 181 26.62 -16.78 15.79
N GLU A 182 25.87 -17.46 14.91
CA GLU A 182 25.28 -18.78 15.18
C GLU A 182 26.23 -19.98 14.96
N PHE A 183 27.46 -19.75 14.49
CA PHE A 183 28.49 -20.80 14.39
C PHE A 183 29.64 -20.54 15.38
N PRO A 184 29.53 -20.95 16.66
CA PRO A 184 30.72 -21.22 17.42
C PRO A 184 31.48 -22.39 16.76
N PRO A 185 32.81 -22.30 16.58
CA PRO A 185 33.60 -23.47 16.18
C PRO A 185 33.45 -24.52 17.29
N HIS A 186 32.83 -25.66 16.97
CA HIS A 186 32.92 -26.83 17.82
C HIS A 186 34.39 -27.32 17.80
N PRO A 187 35.04 -27.45 18.98
CA PRO A 187 36.41 -27.94 19.10
C PRO A 187 36.54 -29.41 18.72
#